data_AF-A0A5T0DSD5-F1
#
_entry.id   AF-A0A5T0DSD5-F1
#
_cell.length_a   1.000
_cell.length_b   1.000
_cell.length_c   1.000
_cell.angle_alpha   90.00
_cell.angle_beta   90.00
_cell.angle_gamma   90.00
#
_symmetry.space_group_name_H-M   'P 1'
#
loop_
_entity.id
_entity.type
_entity.pdbx_description
1 polymer ?
#
loop_
_entity_poly.entity_id
_entity_poly.type
_entity_poly.pdbx_seq_one_letter_code
_entity_poly.pdbx_strand_id
1 'polypeptide(L)'
;MLINQTFEIDSCDDVELGIKRTSKLEYRISYDDEKDLKAIVFVIGGYGANANISFLDFDREYIAKNFDVVVIHVFYHCFCARQSIDQKYNPKLIPNQDDLERINGILKNINLGHLSVNKDNFEQIIPLIEQKVNKMKQAGLVDESQKIELSCDFIPPNGDYQNYGVMAAIDHINALKDLVKRFPEFADLPKIYGGGAYGGYLSLLIAKIAPWYVDGVIDNSGPALPPLQFILGREIDSPEFVFNSKDLNLYCFLKTHWTRKENSSYFFNDANYIIRVL
;
A
#
# COMPACT_ATOMS: atom_id res chain seq x y z
N MET A 1 21.64 -5.11 -24.73
CA MET A 1 21.90 -5.57 -23.35
C MET A 1 20.79 -5.09 -22.44
N LEU A 2 20.30 -5.94 -21.53
CA LEU A 2 19.32 -5.49 -20.55
C LEU A 2 19.94 -4.48 -19.58
N ILE A 3 19.35 -3.28 -19.55
CA ILE A 3 19.64 -2.21 -18.61
C ILE A 3 18.63 -2.25 -17.47
N ASN A 4 19.12 -2.04 -16.25
CA ASN A 4 18.34 -1.92 -15.03
C ASN A 4 18.79 -0.68 -14.25
N GLN A 5 17.87 0.23 -13.95
CA GLN A 5 18.19 1.44 -13.21
C GLN A 5 17.11 1.76 -12.19
N THR A 6 17.54 2.33 -11.06
CA THR A 6 16.69 2.79 -9.97
C THR A 6 16.93 4.27 -9.75
N PHE A 7 15.85 5.02 -9.56
CA PHE A 7 15.88 6.46 -9.32
C PHE A 7 15.09 6.78 -8.06
N GLU A 8 15.55 7.81 -7.35
CA GLU A 8 14.85 8.42 -6.23
C GLU A 8 14.70 9.92 -6.50
N ILE A 9 13.45 10.41 -6.54
CA ILE A 9 13.12 11.79 -6.91
C ILE A 9 12.23 12.47 -5.89
N ASP A 10 12.17 13.79 -5.91
CA ASP A 10 11.10 14.52 -5.24
C ASP A 10 9.80 14.36 -6.04
N SER A 11 8.70 14.11 -5.33
CA SER A 11 7.35 14.04 -5.91
C SER A 11 6.44 15.09 -5.28
N CYS A 12 5.13 14.94 -5.42
CA CYS A 12 4.15 15.91 -4.94
C CYS A 12 3.92 15.85 -3.43
N ASP A 13 3.60 17.01 -2.86
CA ASP A 13 2.93 17.13 -1.56
C ASP A 13 1.49 16.58 -1.67
N ASP A 14 0.89 16.21 -0.53
CA ASP A 14 -0.55 15.95 -0.48
C ASP A 14 -1.30 17.28 -0.48
N VAL A 15 -1.72 17.69 -1.67
CA VAL A 15 -2.46 18.94 -1.87
C VAL A 15 -3.87 18.88 -1.28
N GLU A 16 -4.46 17.70 -1.13
CA GLU A 16 -5.81 17.57 -0.59
C GLU A 16 -5.82 17.75 0.93
N LEU A 17 -4.75 17.32 1.60
CA LEU A 17 -4.60 17.42 3.05
C LEU A 17 -3.65 18.55 3.49
N GLY A 18 -2.96 19.22 2.56
CA GLY A 18 -1.97 20.25 2.86
C GLY A 18 -0.73 19.70 3.58
N ILE A 19 -0.39 18.42 3.35
CA ILE A 19 0.71 17.73 4.03
C ILE A 19 1.93 17.69 3.10
N LYS A 20 3.06 18.22 3.59
CA LYS A 20 4.32 18.15 2.85
C LYS A 20 4.88 16.74 2.82
N ARG A 21 5.26 16.28 1.63
CA ARG A 21 5.97 14.99 1.48
C ARG A 21 7.42 15.17 1.91
N THR A 22 7.92 14.22 2.70
CA THR A 22 9.33 14.20 3.15
C THR A 22 10.13 13.07 2.53
N SER A 23 9.47 12.04 2.00
CA SER A 23 10.08 10.88 1.37
C SER A 23 10.35 11.11 -0.12
N LYS A 24 11.43 10.51 -0.64
CA LYS A 24 11.64 10.40 -2.08
C LYS A 24 10.67 9.39 -2.68
N LEU A 25 10.32 9.59 -3.94
CA LEU A 25 9.66 8.60 -4.77
C LEU A 25 10.70 7.71 -5.45
N GLU A 26 10.64 6.41 -5.18
CA GLU A 26 11.45 5.42 -5.88
C GLU A 26 10.71 4.95 -7.15
N TYR A 27 11.41 4.91 -8.28
CA TYR A 27 10.95 4.17 -9.46
C TYR A 27 12.12 3.44 -10.12
N ARG A 28 11.80 2.33 -10.78
CA ARG A 28 12.78 1.45 -11.41
C ARG A 28 12.41 1.23 -12.86
N ILE A 29 13.41 1.14 -13.73
CA ILE A 29 13.22 0.88 -15.15
C ILE A 29 14.04 -0.32 -15.62
N SER A 30 13.48 -1.08 -16.57
CA SER A 30 14.21 -2.01 -17.43
C SER A 30 13.97 -1.69 -18.89
N TYR A 31 15.00 -1.82 -19.71
CA TYR A 31 14.89 -1.84 -21.17
C TYR A 31 16.10 -2.55 -21.75
N ASP A 32 16.00 -3.03 -22.98
CA ASP A 32 17.13 -3.61 -23.70
C ASP A 32 17.67 -2.58 -24.70
N ASP A 33 18.90 -2.11 -24.49
CA ASP A 33 19.51 -1.04 -25.30
C ASP A 33 19.93 -1.50 -26.72
N GLU A 34 19.80 -2.79 -27.02
CA GLU A 34 19.98 -3.33 -28.37
C GLU A 34 18.69 -3.29 -29.21
N LYS A 35 17.54 -2.98 -28.60
CA LYS A 35 16.23 -2.99 -29.26
C LYS A 35 15.78 -1.61 -29.69
N ASP A 36 14.96 -1.57 -30.73
CA ASP A 36 14.24 -0.37 -31.18
C ASP A 36 12.95 -0.22 -30.37
N LEU A 37 13.03 0.49 -29.25
CA LEU A 37 11.97 0.62 -28.25
C LEU A 37 10.70 1.26 -28.85
N LYS A 38 9.54 0.67 -28.54
CA LYS A 38 8.22 0.98 -29.12
C LYS A 38 7.21 1.57 -28.15
N ALA A 39 7.42 1.42 -26.85
CA ALA A 39 6.53 1.98 -25.83
C ALA A 39 7.21 2.08 -24.47
N ILE A 40 6.65 2.93 -23.61
CA ILE A 40 6.85 2.94 -22.17
C ILE A 40 5.68 2.20 -21.54
N VAL A 41 5.98 1.18 -20.72
CA VAL A 41 4.98 0.34 -20.05
C VAL A 41 5.15 0.48 -18.54
N PHE A 42 4.17 1.10 -17.88
CA PHE A 42 4.06 1.09 -16.43
C PHE A 42 3.34 -0.18 -16.00
N VAL A 43 4.01 -1.01 -15.21
CA VAL A 43 3.40 -2.16 -14.55
C VAL A 43 3.11 -1.75 -13.11
N ILE A 44 1.83 -1.52 -12.82
CA ILE A 44 1.37 -0.96 -11.55
C ILE A 44 0.97 -2.09 -10.62
N GLY A 45 1.74 -2.25 -9.55
CA GLY A 45 1.43 -3.19 -8.47
C GLY A 45 0.12 -2.83 -7.76
N GLY A 46 -0.69 -3.83 -7.44
CA GLY A 46 -1.84 -3.68 -6.55
C GLY A 46 -1.43 -3.75 -5.07
N TYR A 47 -2.42 -3.84 -4.18
CA TYR A 47 -2.14 -4.16 -2.77
C TYR A 47 -1.45 -5.51 -2.64
N GLY A 48 -0.35 -5.54 -1.88
CA GLY A 48 0.45 -6.76 -1.71
C GLY A 48 1.56 -6.92 -2.72
N ALA A 49 1.68 -6.04 -3.72
CA ALA A 49 2.85 -6.02 -4.60
C ALA A 49 4.16 -5.84 -3.81
N ASN A 50 4.10 -5.12 -2.68
CA ASN A 50 5.24 -4.95 -1.79
C ASN A 50 5.60 -6.20 -0.96
N ALA A 51 4.82 -7.28 -1.02
CA ALA A 51 5.05 -8.46 -0.17
C ALA A 51 6.41 -9.13 -0.46
N ASN A 52 6.86 -9.08 -1.71
CA ASN A 52 8.16 -9.56 -2.14
C ASN A 52 8.60 -8.79 -3.40
N ILE A 53 9.60 -7.92 -3.26
CA ILE A 53 10.05 -7.04 -4.34
C ILE A 53 10.74 -7.81 -5.47
N SER A 54 11.30 -9.00 -5.20
CA SER A 54 11.95 -9.80 -6.23
C SER A 54 11.00 -10.25 -7.35
N PHE A 55 9.71 -10.46 -7.05
CA PHE A 55 8.71 -10.75 -8.08
C PHE A 55 8.47 -9.56 -8.99
N LEU A 56 8.42 -8.35 -8.42
CA LEU A 56 8.29 -7.13 -9.20
C LEU A 56 9.51 -6.89 -10.08
N ASP A 57 10.73 -7.08 -9.56
CA ASP A 57 11.92 -6.96 -10.38
C ASP A 57 11.94 -8.00 -11.50
N PHE A 58 11.56 -9.24 -11.21
CA PHE A 58 11.45 -10.31 -12.20
C PHE A 58 10.47 -9.95 -13.33
N ASP A 59 9.25 -9.53 -13.00
CA ASP A 59 8.22 -9.20 -14.00
C ASP A 59 8.68 -8.05 -14.91
N ARG A 60 9.25 -6.99 -14.31
CA ARG A 60 9.79 -5.84 -15.03
C ARG A 60 10.89 -6.24 -16.02
N GLU A 61 11.86 -7.02 -15.55
CA GLU A 61 12.97 -7.50 -16.37
C GLU A 61 12.49 -8.47 -17.45
N TYR A 62 11.56 -9.37 -17.12
CA TYR A 62 11.02 -10.34 -18.04
C TYR A 62 10.33 -9.64 -19.21
N ILE A 63 9.49 -8.64 -18.95
CA ILE A 63 8.81 -7.89 -20.00
C ILE A 63 9.82 -7.15 -20.89
N ALA A 64 10.80 -6.46 -20.32
CA ALA A 64 11.83 -5.75 -21.09
C ALA A 64 12.69 -6.70 -21.95
N LYS A 65 13.01 -7.90 -21.45
CA LYS A 65 13.75 -8.92 -22.22
C LYS A 65 12.93 -9.46 -23.39
N ASN A 66 11.61 -9.58 -23.27
CA ASN A 66 10.78 -10.23 -24.29
C ASN A 66 10.12 -9.25 -25.27
N PHE A 67 9.99 -7.98 -24.93
CA PHE A 67 9.30 -6.98 -25.74
C PHE A 67 10.18 -5.75 -25.97
N ASP A 68 9.90 -4.99 -27.03
CA ASP A 68 10.65 -3.78 -27.40
C ASP A 68 10.12 -2.58 -26.60
N VAL A 69 10.26 -2.59 -25.27
CA VAL A 69 9.64 -1.60 -24.39
C VAL A 69 10.54 -1.19 -23.23
N VAL A 70 10.33 0.02 -22.73
CA VAL A 70 10.83 0.46 -21.42
C VAL A 70 9.79 0.13 -20.38
N VAL A 71 10.12 -0.71 -19.41
CA VAL A 71 9.20 -1.14 -18.35
C VAL A 71 9.51 -0.39 -17.07
N ILE A 72 8.48 0.17 -16.42
CA ILE A 72 8.62 1.01 -15.24
C ILE A 72 7.80 0.45 -14.09
N HIS A 73 8.42 0.35 -12.91
CA HIS A 73 7.75 0.16 -11.63
C HIS A 73 7.89 1.42 -10.78
N VAL A 74 6.78 1.92 -10.26
CA VAL A 74 6.75 3.08 -9.37
C VAL A 74 6.37 2.62 -7.98
N PHE A 75 7.22 2.88 -6.99
CA PHE A 75 6.95 2.60 -5.58
C PHE A 75 6.17 3.80 -5.02
N TYR A 76 4.93 3.92 -5.50
CA TYR A 76 4.05 5.05 -5.30
C TYR A 76 3.69 5.28 -3.81
N HIS A 77 3.11 6.43 -3.49
CA HIS A 77 2.72 6.77 -2.12
C HIS A 77 1.79 5.73 -1.52
N CYS A 78 2.14 5.22 -0.34
CA CYS A 78 1.43 4.13 0.34
C CYS A 78 1.51 2.77 -0.39
N PHE A 79 2.55 2.55 -1.23
CA PHE A 79 2.82 1.26 -1.87
C PHE A 79 2.98 0.12 -0.85
N CYS A 80 3.58 0.42 0.30
CA CYS A 80 3.88 -0.55 1.35
C CYS A 80 2.69 -0.79 2.30
N ALA A 81 1.55 -1.20 1.73
CA ALA A 81 0.29 -1.39 2.46
C ALA A 81 0.01 -2.83 2.90
N ARG A 82 0.95 -3.78 2.69
CA ARG A 82 0.89 -5.16 3.19
C ARG A 82 2.21 -5.58 3.82
N GLN A 83 2.24 -6.68 4.57
CA GLN A 83 3.47 -7.20 5.15
C GLN A 83 4.45 -7.59 4.03
N SER A 84 5.73 -7.29 4.23
CA SER A 84 6.80 -7.60 3.29
C SER A 84 7.88 -8.46 3.93
N ILE A 85 8.47 -9.35 3.12
CA ILE A 85 9.72 -10.02 3.50
C ILE A 85 10.92 -9.07 3.37
N ASP A 86 10.79 -7.99 2.60
CA ASP A 86 11.81 -6.98 2.40
C ASP A 86 11.66 -5.87 3.46
N GLN A 87 12.55 -5.83 4.44
CA GLN A 87 12.42 -4.93 5.60
C GLN A 87 12.31 -3.43 5.23
N LYS A 88 12.91 -3.00 4.11
CA LYS A 88 12.78 -1.62 3.58
C LYS A 88 11.33 -1.27 3.24
N TYR A 89 10.54 -2.24 2.78
CA TYR A 89 9.18 -2.09 2.30
C TYR A 89 8.16 -2.70 3.27
N ASN A 90 8.59 -3.01 4.50
CA ASN A 90 7.75 -3.63 5.51
C ASN A 90 7.12 -2.54 6.41
N PRO A 91 5.78 -2.43 6.45
CA PRO A 91 5.07 -1.58 7.39
C PRO A 91 5.17 -2.09 8.84
N LYS A 92 4.85 -1.22 9.79
CA LYS A 92 4.84 -1.53 11.23
C LYS A 92 3.42 -1.73 11.75
N LEU A 93 3.24 -2.65 12.70
CA LEU A 93 1.99 -2.81 13.43
C LEU A 93 2.10 -2.02 14.73
N ILE A 94 1.30 -0.95 14.87
CA ILE A 94 1.36 -0.07 16.03
C ILE A 94 -0.02 0.01 16.68
N PRO A 95 -0.22 -0.48 17.92
CA PRO A 95 -1.48 -0.30 18.62
C PRO A 95 -1.67 1.16 19.02
N ASN A 96 -2.91 1.64 18.89
CA ASN A 96 -3.32 2.91 19.48
C ASN A 96 -3.68 2.73 20.97
N GLN A 97 -4.16 3.80 21.63
CA GLN A 97 -4.48 3.74 23.05
C GLN A 97 -5.62 2.75 23.36
N ASP A 98 -6.67 2.72 22.55
CA ASP A 98 -7.82 1.82 22.73
C ASP A 98 -7.40 0.35 22.51
N ASP A 99 -6.55 0.11 21.50
CA ASP A 99 -5.96 -1.20 21.23
C ASP A 99 -5.13 -1.69 22.43
N LEU A 100 -4.33 -0.80 23.04
CA LEU A 100 -3.54 -1.08 24.24
C LEU A 100 -4.42 -1.38 25.46
N GLU A 101 -5.52 -0.65 25.65
CA GLU A 101 -6.47 -0.92 26.74
C GLU A 101 -7.14 -2.29 26.57
N ARG A 102 -7.59 -2.60 25.34
CA ARG A 102 -8.22 -3.87 24.99
C ARG A 102 -7.28 -5.05 25.22
N ILE A 103 -6.05 -5.01 24.68
CA ILE A 103 -5.10 -6.12 24.84
C ILE A 103 -4.69 -6.32 26.29
N ASN A 104 -4.52 -5.25 27.08
CA ASN A 104 -4.22 -5.37 28.51
C ASN A 104 -5.39 -6.02 29.29
N GLY A 105 -6.64 -5.73 28.91
CA GLY A 105 -7.81 -6.43 29.45
C GLY A 105 -7.79 -7.93 29.12
N ILE A 106 -7.51 -8.28 27.86
CA ILE A 106 -7.40 -9.67 27.40
C ILE A 106 -6.30 -10.41 28.18
N LEU A 107 -5.11 -9.82 28.30
CA LEU A 107 -3.98 -10.43 29.00
C LEU A 107 -4.30 -10.76 30.46
N LYS A 108 -5.01 -9.87 31.17
CA LYS A 108 -5.49 -10.14 32.54
C LYS A 108 -6.40 -11.37 32.57
N ASN A 109 -7.35 -11.46 31.65
CA ASN A 109 -8.32 -12.55 31.59
C ASN A 109 -7.68 -13.92 31.28
N ILE A 110 -6.58 -13.94 30.51
CA ILE A 110 -5.86 -15.18 30.17
C ILE A 110 -4.65 -15.45 31.08
N ASN A 111 -4.57 -14.82 32.26
CA ASN A 111 -3.47 -14.99 33.23
C ASN A 111 -2.08 -14.61 32.68
N LEU A 112 -2.03 -13.63 31.77
CA LEU A 112 -0.81 -13.00 31.25
C LEU A 112 -0.69 -11.52 31.62
N GLY A 113 -1.45 -11.04 32.61
CA GLY A 113 -1.46 -9.63 33.03
C GLY A 113 -0.14 -9.08 33.58
N HIS A 114 0.90 -9.92 33.74
CA HIS A 114 2.26 -9.49 34.07
C HIS A 114 3.04 -8.97 32.86
N LEU A 115 2.56 -9.25 31.63
CA LEU A 115 3.11 -8.68 30.41
C LEU A 115 2.65 -7.23 30.28
N SER A 116 3.59 -6.30 30.19
CA SER A 116 3.31 -4.89 29.93
C SER A 116 3.34 -4.65 28.43
N VAL A 117 2.19 -4.40 27.79
CA VAL A 117 2.12 -4.12 26.34
C VAL A 117 2.33 -2.64 26.07
N ASN A 118 3.16 -2.35 25.08
CA ASN A 118 3.33 -1.02 24.51
C ASN A 118 3.53 -1.13 22.98
N LYS A 119 3.81 0.00 22.34
CA LYS A 119 3.99 0.08 20.88
C LYS A 119 5.20 -0.71 20.37
N ASP A 120 6.22 -0.92 21.19
CA ASP A 120 7.49 -1.52 20.78
C ASP A 120 7.47 -3.05 20.88
N ASN A 121 6.61 -3.61 21.74
CA ASN A 121 6.53 -5.05 21.99
C ASN A 121 5.22 -5.71 21.56
N PHE A 122 4.27 -4.94 21.02
CA PHE A 122 2.96 -5.44 20.60
C PHE A 122 3.04 -6.69 19.72
N GLU A 123 3.84 -6.64 18.64
CA GLU A 123 4.02 -7.77 17.72
C GLU A 123 4.61 -9.00 18.41
N GLN A 124 5.52 -8.82 19.36
CA GLN A 124 6.20 -9.91 20.08
C GLN A 124 5.28 -10.60 21.10
N ILE A 125 4.21 -9.92 21.53
CA ILE A 125 3.25 -10.44 22.51
C ILE A 125 2.19 -11.33 21.84
N ILE A 126 1.91 -11.13 20.54
CA ILE A 126 0.92 -11.91 19.80
C ILE A 126 1.17 -13.43 19.89
N PRO A 127 2.40 -13.95 19.63
CA PRO A 127 2.65 -15.39 19.75
C PRO A 127 2.46 -15.94 21.17
N LEU A 128 2.71 -15.12 22.21
CA LEU A 128 2.51 -15.52 23.61
C LEU A 128 1.02 -15.67 23.94
N ILE A 129 0.20 -14.77 23.41
CA ILE A 129 -1.26 -14.83 23.52
C ILE A 129 -1.77 -16.12 22.84
N GLU A 130 -1.36 -16.36 21.59
CA GLU A 130 -1.77 -17.56 20.84
C GLU A 130 -1.38 -18.85 21.57
N GLN A 131 -0.14 -18.94 22.07
CA GLN A 131 0.31 -20.10 22.84
C GLN A 131 -0.54 -20.34 24.09
N LYS A 132 -0.94 -19.27 24.79
CA LYS A 132 -1.77 -19.38 25.99
C LYS A 132 -3.20 -19.81 25.67
N VAL A 133 -3.81 -19.23 24.64
CA VAL A 133 -5.15 -19.62 24.16
C VAL A 133 -5.17 -21.09 23.74
N ASN A 134 -4.16 -21.51 22.99
CA ASN A 134 -4.06 -22.89 22.53
C ASN A 134 -4.04 -23.89 23.70
N LYS A 135 -3.27 -23.60 24.77
CA LYS A 135 -3.26 -24.40 26.00
C LYS A 135 -4.62 -24.39 26.72
N MET A 136 -5.32 -23.26 26.73
CA MET A 136 -6.66 -23.17 27.34
C MET A 136 -7.68 -24.00 26.58
N LYS A 137 -7.63 -24.00 25.24
CA LYS A 137 -8.47 -24.85 24.38
C LYS A 137 -8.18 -26.34 24.60
N GLN A 138 -6.91 -26.74 24.63
CA GLN A 138 -6.52 -28.13 24.91
C GLN A 138 -6.99 -28.61 26.30
N ALA A 139 -7.09 -27.70 27.27
CA ALA A 139 -7.62 -27.98 28.60
C ALA A 139 -9.15 -27.93 28.69
N GLY A 140 -9.86 -27.67 27.58
CA GLY A 140 -11.32 -27.55 27.55
C GLY A 140 -11.88 -26.31 28.27
N LEU A 141 -11.04 -25.30 28.53
CA LEU A 141 -11.45 -24.07 29.22
C LEU A 141 -12.10 -23.04 28.29
N VAL A 142 -11.86 -23.17 26.99
CA VAL A 142 -12.29 -22.27 25.92
C VAL A 142 -12.70 -23.13 24.74
N ASP A 143 -13.75 -22.74 24.04
CA ASP A 143 -14.21 -23.45 22.85
C ASP A 143 -13.16 -23.39 21.72
N GLU A 144 -13.02 -24.48 20.95
CA GLU A 144 -12.00 -24.56 19.90
C GLU A 144 -12.18 -23.51 18.79
N SER A 145 -13.41 -23.08 18.54
CA SER A 145 -13.76 -22.10 17.51
C SER A 145 -13.53 -20.65 17.93
N GLN A 146 -13.44 -20.37 19.24
CA GLN A 146 -13.24 -19.02 19.74
C GLN A 146 -11.88 -18.45 19.34
N LYS A 147 -11.85 -17.20 18.88
CA LYS A 147 -10.62 -16.48 18.55
C LYS A 147 -10.51 -15.22 19.40
N ILE A 148 -9.28 -14.86 19.76
CA ILE A 148 -9.00 -13.54 20.31
C ILE A 148 -9.04 -12.51 19.18
N GLU A 149 -9.63 -11.37 19.47
CA GLU A 149 -9.72 -10.26 18.54
C GLU A 149 -8.86 -9.09 19.02
N LEU A 150 -7.81 -8.82 18.27
CA LEU A 150 -6.92 -7.68 18.45
C LEU A 150 -7.05 -6.71 17.27
N SER A 151 -6.63 -5.47 17.48
CA SER A 151 -6.56 -4.46 16.45
C SER A 151 -5.27 -3.66 16.57
N CYS A 152 -4.79 -3.13 15.45
CA CYS A 152 -3.66 -2.19 15.44
C CYS A 152 -3.71 -1.29 14.20
N ASP A 153 -3.01 -0.16 14.29
CA ASP A 153 -2.70 0.62 13.10
C ASP A 153 -1.59 -0.07 12.31
N PHE A 154 -1.68 0.01 11.00
CA PHE A 154 -0.70 -0.48 10.05
C PHE A 154 -0.03 0.73 9.41
N ILE A 155 1.25 0.94 9.69
CA ILE A 155 1.95 2.17 9.34
C ILE A 155 2.96 1.89 8.22
N PRO A 156 2.72 2.37 6.99
CA PRO A 156 3.70 2.32 5.93
C PRO A 156 5.04 2.97 6.34
N PRO A 157 6.18 2.49 5.83
CA PRO A 157 7.46 3.16 5.97
C PRO A 157 7.44 4.57 5.34
N ASN A 158 8.53 5.31 5.54
CA ASN A 158 8.79 6.61 4.90
C ASN A 158 7.79 7.73 5.21
N GLY A 159 6.99 7.59 6.28
CA GLY A 159 5.99 8.59 6.66
C GLY A 159 4.75 8.58 5.77
N ASP A 160 4.60 7.57 4.91
CA ASP A 160 3.44 7.41 4.05
C ASP A 160 2.18 7.05 4.86
N TYR A 161 1.03 7.30 4.24
CA TYR A 161 -0.29 7.05 4.79
C TYR A 161 -1.27 6.88 3.63
N GLN A 162 -2.49 6.46 3.94
CA GLN A 162 -3.49 6.21 2.94
C GLN A 162 -4.22 7.50 2.54
N ASN A 163 -3.75 8.13 1.46
CA ASN A 163 -4.49 9.15 0.72
C ASN A 163 -5.55 8.52 -0.22
N TYR A 164 -5.27 7.31 -0.73
CA TYR A 164 -6.03 6.53 -1.70
C TYR A 164 -6.16 7.17 -3.09
N GLY A 165 -5.45 6.63 -4.08
CA GLY A 165 -5.57 7.00 -5.49
C GLY A 165 -4.75 8.23 -5.89
N VAL A 166 -5.09 9.42 -5.41
CA VAL A 166 -4.64 10.69 -6.01
C VAL A 166 -3.12 10.84 -5.96
N MET A 167 -2.51 10.76 -4.78
CA MET A 167 -1.04 10.86 -4.67
C MET A 167 -0.32 9.74 -5.42
N ALA A 168 -0.84 8.51 -5.34
CA ALA A 168 -0.27 7.37 -6.04
C ALA A 168 -0.31 7.57 -7.56
N ALA A 169 -1.41 8.06 -8.12
CA ALA A 169 -1.52 8.37 -9.55
C ALA A 169 -0.55 9.48 -9.97
N ILE A 170 -0.43 10.55 -9.17
CA ILE A 170 0.50 11.66 -9.44
C ILE A 170 1.95 11.18 -9.40
N ASP A 171 2.31 10.25 -8.50
CA ASP A 171 3.65 9.66 -8.46
C ASP A 171 4.04 9.00 -9.79
N HIS A 172 3.11 8.30 -10.46
CA HIS A 172 3.38 7.71 -11.77
C HIS A 172 3.59 8.78 -12.86
N ILE A 173 2.81 9.86 -12.81
CA ILE A 173 2.96 11.00 -13.73
C ILE A 173 4.32 11.69 -13.51
N ASN A 174 4.75 11.84 -12.25
CA ASN A 174 6.05 12.45 -11.93
C ASN A 174 7.21 11.54 -12.31
N ALA A 175 7.09 10.22 -12.13
CA ALA A 175 8.07 9.26 -12.62
C ALA A 175 8.23 9.35 -14.15
N LEU A 176 7.13 9.43 -14.91
CA LEU A 176 7.19 9.65 -16.37
C LEU A 176 7.92 10.95 -16.71
N LYS A 177 7.55 12.06 -16.06
CA LYS A 177 8.14 13.38 -16.32
C LYS A 177 9.63 13.42 -16.02
N ASP A 178 10.08 12.74 -14.97
CA ASP A 178 11.50 12.63 -14.65
C ASP A 178 12.22 11.72 -15.66
N LEU A 179 11.61 10.59 -16.02
CA LEU A 179 12.19 9.66 -17.01
C LEU A 179 12.47 10.35 -18.35
N VAL A 180 11.48 11.02 -18.94
CA VAL A 180 11.65 11.65 -20.27
C VAL A 180 12.60 12.86 -20.25
N LYS A 181 12.89 13.42 -19.07
CA LYS A 181 13.96 14.42 -18.93
C LYS A 181 15.34 13.78 -18.94
N ARG A 182 15.48 12.58 -18.35
CA ARG A 182 16.74 11.83 -18.30
C ARG A 182 17.05 11.14 -19.63
N PHE A 183 16.01 10.68 -20.31
CA PHE A 183 16.06 10.00 -21.60
C PHE A 183 15.13 10.71 -22.59
N PRO A 184 15.55 11.86 -23.15
CA PRO A 184 14.75 12.60 -24.11
C PRO A 184 14.29 11.77 -25.32
N GLU A 185 15.05 10.74 -25.70
CA GLU A 185 14.71 9.78 -26.74
C GLU A 185 13.45 8.96 -26.44
N PHE A 186 13.01 8.85 -25.18
CA PHE A 186 11.78 8.16 -24.81
C PHE A 186 10.54 9.06 -24.85
N ALA A 187 10.70 10.38 -25.05
CA ALA A 187 9.62 11.36 -24.86
C ALA A 187 8.39 11.10 -25.76
N ASP A 188 8.64 10.67 -26.99
CA ASP A 188 7.61 10.44 -28.01
C ASP A 188 7.07 8.99 -28.03
N LEU A 189 7.63 8.10 -27.19
CA LEU A 189 7.11 6.73 -27.10
C LEU A 189 5.69 6.74 -26.52
N PRO A 190 4.79 5.88 -27.03
CA PRO A 190 3.49 5.62 -26.43
C PRO A 190 3.61 5.18 -24.96
N LYS A 191 2.72 5.68 -24.09
CA LYS A 191 2.69 5.42 -22.65
C LYS A 191 1.51 4.51 -22.32
N ILE A 192 1.82 3.30 -21.87
CA ILE A 192 0.83 2.29 -21.50
C ILE A 192 0.90 2.09 -19.99
N TYR A 193 -0.25 2.12 -19.32
CA TYR A 193 -0.36 1.86 -17.88
C TYR A 193 -1.19 0.61 -17.67
N GLY A 194 -0.64 -0.40 -16.98
CA GLY A 194 -1.32 -1.67 -16.76
C GLY A 194 -1.16 -2.18 -15.34
N GLY A 195 -2.24 -2.74 -14.77
CA GLY A 195 -2.19 -3.30 -13.42
C GLY A 195 -3.42 -4.10 -13.05
N GLY A 196 -3.29 -4.89 -11.99
CA GLY A 196 -4.37 -5.68 -11.40
C GLY A 196 -4.95 -5.05 -10.13
N ALA A 197 -6.25 -5.20 -9.92
CA ALA A 197 -6.96 -4.69 -8.75
C ALA A 197 -6.68 -3.18 -8.53
N TYR A 198 -6.02 -2.82 -7.41
CA TYR A 198 -5.67 -1.42 -7.16
C TYR A 198 -4.76 -0.81 -8.25
N GLY A 199 -3.89 -1.60 -8.88
CA GLY A 199 -3.06 -1.12 -10.00
C GLY A 199 -3.86 -0.83 -11.27
N GLY A 200 -4.92 -1.60 -11.52
CA GLY A 200 -5.85 -1.34 -12.63
C GLY A 200 -6.66 -0.06 -12.39
N TYR A 201 -7.16 0.11 -11.16
CA TYR A 201 -7.77 1.35 -10.71
C TYR A 201 -6.84 2.57 -10.87
N LEU A 202 -5.58 2.45 -10.44
CA LEU A 202 -4.60 3.53 -10.62
C LEU A 202 -4.34 3.83 -12.10
N SER A 203 -4.27 2.82 -12.95
CA SER A 203 -4.05 3.02 -14.40
C SER A 203 -5.16 3.87 -15.02
N LEU A 204 -6.42 3.58 -14.67
CA LEU A 204 -7.58 4.38 -15.11
C LEU A 204 -7.61 5.76 -14.45
N LEU A 205 -7.27 5.88 -13.17
CA LEU A 205 -7.22 7.16 -12.47
C LEU A 205 -6.15 8.10 -13.05
N ILE A 206 -4.98 7.57 -13.42
CA ILE A 206 -3.93 8.31 -14.11
C ILE A 206 -4.45 8.86 -15.44
N ALA A 207 -5.16 8.04 -16.23
CA ALA A 207 -5.77 8.46 -17.49
C ALA A 207 -6.82 9.56 -17.28
N LYS A 208 -7.60 9.49 -16.20
CA LYS A 208 -8.57 10.53 -15.82
C LYS A 208 -7.89 11.85 -15.43
N ILE A 209 -6.81 11.79 -14.63
CA ILE A 209 -6.12 12.98 -14.10
C ILE A 209 -5.26 13.65 -15.19
N ALA A 210 -4.60 12.85 -16.02
CA ALA A 210 -3.58 13.33 -16.95
C ALA A 210 -3.67 12.61 -18.31
N PRO A 211 -4.79 12.74 -19.04
CA PRO A 211 -5.06 11.96 -20.26
C PRO A 211 -4.00 12.13 -21.35
N TRP A 212 -3.35 13.30 -21.41
CA TRP A 212 -2.30 13.62 -22.38
C TRP A 212 -0.99 12.84 -22.16
N TYR A 213 -0.85 12.18 -21.01
CA TYR A 213 0.30 11.35 -20.65
C TYR A 213 0.00 9.85 -20.78
N VAL A 214 -1.15 9.48 -21.35
CA VAL A 214 -1.61 8.10 -21.44
C VAL A 214 -2.10 7.79 -22.86
N ASP A 215 -1.45 6.81 -23.50
CA ASP A 215 -1.84 6.32 -24.83
C ASP A 215 -2.62 4.99 -24.75
N GLY A 216 -2.49 4.25 -23.64
CA GLY A 216 -3.22 3.01 -23.41
C GLY A 216 -3.34 2.63 -21.94
N VAL A 217 -4.44 1.95 -21.60
CA VAL A 217 -4.69 1.41 -20.25
C VAL A 217 -5.03 -0.07 -20.35
N ILE A 218 -4.41 -0.88 -19.49
CA ILE A 218 -4.76 -2.29 -19.27
C ILE A 218 -5.24 -2.44 -17.84
N ASP A 219 -6.56 -2.44 -17.66
CA ASP A 219 -7.19 -2.73 -16.37
C ASP A 219 -7.47 -4.23 -16.25
N ASN A 220 -6.97 -4.83 -15.17
CA ASN A 220 -7.39 -6.15 -14.73
C ASN A 220 -8.11 -6.07 -13.38
N SER A 221 -9.44 -6.04 -13.42
CA SER A 221 -10.30 -6.15 -12.24
C SER A 221 -10.15 -4.99 -11.23
N GLY A 222 -9.89 -3.77 -11.71
CA GLY A 222 -9.86 -2.58 -10.88
C GLY A 222 -11.24 -2.17 -10.35
N PRO A 223 -11.34 -1.66 -9.11
CA PRO A 223 -12.60 -1.12 -8.59
C PRO A 223 -12.98 0.19 -9.30
N ALA A 224 -14.21 0.30 -9.79
CA ALA A 224 -14.73 1.55 -10.35
C ALA A 224 -15.09 2.60 -9.27
N LEU A 225 -15.54 2.11 -8.11
CA LEU A 225 -15.89 2.95 -6.96
C LEU A 225 -14.88 2.73 -5.83
N PRO A 226 -14.32 3.81 -5.24
CA PRO A 226 -13.35 3.68 -4.16
C PRO A 226 -14.03 3.16 -2.88
N PRO A 227 -13.58 2.03 -2.31
CA PRO A 227 -14.12 1.52 -1.05
C PRO A 227 -13.74 2.42 0.12
N LEU A 228 -14.73 2.87 0.90
CA LEU A 228 -14.51 3.76 2.04
C LEU A 228 -13.61 3.15 3.13
N GLN A 229 -13.53 1.82 3.24
CA GLN A 229 -12.61 1.15 4.16
C GLN A 229 -11.15 1.54 3.91
N PHE A 230 -10.76 1.80 2.66
CA PHE A 230 -9.40 2.21 2.30
C PHE A 230 -9.18 3.72 2.43
N ILE A 231 -10.15 4.46 2.97
CA ILE A 231 -10.06 5.92 3.11
C ILE A 231 -10.32 6.30 4.57
N LEU A 232 -11.40 5.81 5.16
CA LEU A 232 -11.83 6.13 6.53
C LEU A 232 -11.42 5.06 7.54
N GLY A 233 -11.23 3.82 7.09
CA GLY A 233 -10.74 2.68 7.87
C GLY A 233 -11.34 2.60 9.28
N ARG A 234 -10.50 2.89 10.27
CA ARG A 234 -10.84 2.79 11.70
C ARG A 234 -12.01 3.66 12.12
N GLU A 235 -12.21 4.83 11.51
CA GLU A 235 -13.33 5.72 11.89
C GLU A 235 -14.70 5.08 11.68
N ILE A 236 -14.79 4.16 10.71
CA ILE A 236 -16.01 3.42 10.41
C ILE A 236 -15.93 1.95 10.86
N ASP A 237 -14.97 1.63 11.73
CA ASP A 237 -14.68 0.27 12.23
C ASP A 237 -14.52 -0.77 11.10
N SER A 238 -13.90 -0.35 9.99
CA SER A 238 -13.69 -1.19 8.80
C SER A 238 -12.19 -1.40 8.56
N PRO A 239 -11.61 -2.54 8.99
CA PRO A 239 -10.20 -2.84 8.78
C PRO A 239 -9.91 -3.12 7.30
N GLU A 240 -8.75 -2.72 6.77
CA GLU A 240 -8.46 -3.03 5.36
C GLU A 240 -8.18 -4.52 5.14
N PHE A 241 -7.63 -5.19 6.16
CA PHE A 241 -7.37 -6.62 6.15
C PHE A 241 -7.22 -7.17 7.56
N VAL A 242 -7.27 -8.50 7.67
CA VAL A 242 -7.18 -9.22 8.93
C VAL A 242 -6.12 -10.29 8.81
N PHE A 243 -5.14 -10.31 9.71
CA PHE A 243 -4.32 -11.51 9.88
C PHE A 243 -5.14 -12.54 10.65
N ASN A 244 -5.37 -13.68 10.01
CA ASN A 244 -6.16 -14.77 10.58
C ASN A 244 -5.24 -15.94 10.93
N SER A 245 -5.23 -16.32 12.21
CA SER A 245 -4.66 -17.57 12.68
C SER A 245 -5.74 -18.48 13.23
N LYS A 246 -5.37 -19.67 13.71
CA LYS A 246 -6.29 -20.59 14.38
C LYS A 246 -6.92 -19.96 15.63
N ASP A 247 -6.14 -19.17 16.37
CA ASP A 247 -6.48 -18.73 17.72
C ASP A 247 -6.73 -17.22 17.82
N LEU A 248 -6.44 -16.46 16.75
CA LEU A 248 -6.45 -15.00 16.78
C LEU A 248 -6.86 -14.37 15.44
N ASN A 249 -7.59 -13.27 15.53
CA ASN A 249 -7.81 -12.30 14.46
C ASN A 249 -7.13 -10.99 14.85
N LEU A 250 -6.23 -10.49 14.00
CA LEU A 250 -5.67 -9.16 14.13
C LEU A 250 -6.21 -8.28 13.01
N TYR A 251 -7.10 -7.36 13.38
CA TYR A 251 -7.71 -6.38 12.49
C TYR A 251 -6.74 -5.21 12.27
N CYS A 252 -6.31 -5.00 11.03
CA CYS A 252 -5.33 -3.98 10.68
C CYS A 252 -6.00 -2.78 10.01
N PHE A 253 -5.65 -1.58 10.49
CA PHE A 253 -6.14 -0.30 9.98
C PHE A 253 -4.96 0.55 9.49
N LEU A 254 -4.85 0.78 8.20
CA LEU A 254 -3.80 1.52 7.55
C LEU A 254 -3.93 2.96 7.98
N LYS A 255 -2.80 3.54 8.36
CA LYS A 255 -2.77 4.92 8.80
C LYS A 255 -3.37 5.82 7.72
N THR A 256 -4.37 6.62 8.09
CA THR A 256 -4.96 7.65 7.24
C THR A 256 -5.18 8.93 8.06
N HIS A 257 -5.26 10.06 7.36
CA HIS A 257 -5.60 11.35 7.95
C HIS A 257 -7.06 11.74 7.70
N TRP A 258 -7.72 11.09 6.74
CA TRP A 258 -9.10 11.36 6.37
C TRP A 258 -10.06 11.13 7.54
N THR A 259 -11.07 11.99 7.65
CA THR A 259 -12.12 11.87 8.67
C THR A 259 -13.46 12.39 8.14
N ARG A 260 -14.59 11.94 8.69
CA ARG A 260 -15.93 12.51 8.44
C ARG A 260 -16.33 13.54 9.49
N LYS A 261 -15.40 14.01 10.32
CA LYS A 261 -15.60 15.16 11.20
C LYS A 261 -15.59 16.47 10.40
N GLU A 262 -16.76 17.08 10.20
CA GLU A 262 -16.95 18.27 9.35
C GLU A 262 -16.04 19.46 9.68
N ASN A 263 -15.69 19.65 10.97
CA ASN A 263 -14.83 20.75 11.41
C ASN A 263 -13.32 20.46 11.26
N SER A 264 -12.94 19.30 10.71
CA SER A 264 -11.54 18.92 10.52
C SER A 264 -10.99 19.50 9.21
N SER A 265 -9.73 19.95 9.22
CA SER A 265 -8.99 20.24 7.98
C SER A 265 -8.76 19.00 7.11
N TYR A 266 -8.98 17.80 7.65
CA TYR A 266 -8.89 16.53 6.93
C TYR A 266 -10.27 15.91 6.64
N PHE A 267 -11.32 16.74 6.60
CA PHE A 267 -12.67 16.27 6.28
C PHE A 267 -12.72 15.71 4.86
N PHE A 268 -13.01 14.42 4.75
CA PHE A 268 -13.18 13.73 3.48
C PHE A 268 -14.57 13.99 2.93
N ASN A 269 -14.70 14.99 2.04
CA ASN A 269 -15.98 15.40 1.47
C ASN A 269 -16.30 14.68 0.15
N ASP A 270 -17.46 15.00 -0.43
CA ASP A 270 -17.93 14.35 -1.66
C ASP A 270 -17.04 14.63 -2.87
N ALA A 271 -16.40 15.81 -2.95
CA ALA A 271 -15.44 16.09 -4.02
C ALA A 271 -14.19 15.20 -3.91
N ASN A 272 -13.70 14.95 -2.68
CA ASN A 272 -12.62 13.99 -2.45
C ASN A 272 -13.04 12.56 -2.85
N TYR A 273 -14.31 12.19 -2.68
CA TYR A 273 -14.80 10.89 -3.17
C TYR A 273 -14.90 10.86 -4.71
N ILE A 274 -15.53 11.85 -5.32
CA ILE A 274 -15.84 11.89 -6.76
C ILE A 274 -14.57 11.93 -7.62
N ILE A 275 -13.49 12.59 -7.16
CA ILE A 275 -12.22 12.59 -7.91
C ILE A 275 -11.66 11.16 -8.06
N ARG A 276 -11.94 10.27 -7.09
CA ARG A 276 -11.52 8.86 -7.04
C ARG A 276 -12.50 7.90 -7.74
N VAL A 277 -13.63 8.36 -8.28
CA VAL A 277 -14.55 7.51 -9.07
C VAL A 277 -14.09 7.41 -10.52
N LEU A 278 -14.12 6.21 -11.12
CA LEU A 278 -13.75 5.97 -12.52
C LEU A 278 -14.94 5.99 -13.46
#